data_AF-A0A0E4CVF4-F1
#
_entry.id   AF-A0A0E4CVF4-F1
#
_cell.length_a   1.000
_cell.length_b   1.000
_cell.length_c   1.000
_cell.angle_alpha   90.00
_cell.angle_beta   90.00
_cell.angle_gamma   90.00
#
_symmetry.space_group_name_H-M   'P 1'
#
loop_
_entity.id
_entity.type
_entity.pdbx_description
1 polymer ?
#
loop_
_entity_poly.entity_id
_entity_poly.type
_entity_poly.pdbx_seq_one_letter_code
_entity_poly.pdbx_strand_id
1 'polypeptide(L)'
;MKEYINKVDTKRLIIMIVGNVFLGMGISIFKLSGMGNDPFSGMVMALAECIGMTYANFLILLNLVLFVIEFITGRRFIGAGTFVNAILLGYIATFFYNTWLNLLGEPQLLWQRVIIVAIGVVVCSFGVSMYQTSDVGVAPYDSLSLIMRDNFPRISYFWHRMFTDALCALICFLAGGIIGLGTLVSVFGLGPIIHFFDVNFTKKLLAKGPKANNDSISMT
;
A
#
# COMPACT_ATOMS: atom_id res chain seq x y z
N MET A 1 -3.66 4.77 28.39
CA MET A 1 -3.11 4.00 27.24
C MET A 1 -3.98 2.78 26.86
N LYS A 2 -4.52 2.00 27.82
CA LYS A 2 -5.48 0.90 27.54
C LYS A 2 -6.85 1.35 26.97
N GLU A 3 -7.34 2.54 27.31
CA GLU A 3 -8.64 3.03 26.83
C GLU A 3 -8.65 3.55 25.38
N TYR A 4 -7.50 3.96 24.83
CA TYR A 4 -7.42 4.39 23.42
C TYR A 4 -7.46 3.18 22.46
N ILE A 5 -6.91 2.04 22.88
CA ILE A 5 -6.92 0.78 22.12
C ILE A 5 -8.32 0.16 22.12
N ASN A 6 -9.09 0.33 23.21
CA ASN A 6 -10.45 -0.21 23.32
C ASN A 6 -11.52 0.55 22.51
N LYS A 7 -11.20 1.73 21.96
CA LYS A 7 -12.08 2.47 21.03
C LYS A 7 -11.74 2.27 19.56
N VAL A 8 -10.62 1.61 19.26
CA VAL A 8 -10.32 1.14 17.90
C VAL A 8 -11.07 -0.17 17.73
N ASP A 9 -12.11 -0.18 16.88
CA ASP A 9 -12.85 -1.38 16.52
C ASP A 9 -11.85 -2.53 16.23
N THR A 10 -11.78 -3.53 17.11
CA THR A 10 -10.92 -4.72 16.91
C THR A 10 -11.13 -5.34 15.54
N LYS A 11 -12.36 -5.24 15.02
CA LYS A 11 -12.74 -5.60 13.65
C LYS A 11 -11.93 -4.85 12.59
N ARG A 12 -11.82 -3.52 12.71
CA ARG A 12 -11.05 -2.69 11.78
C ARG A 12 -9.56 -3.01 11.85
N LEU A 13 -9.04 -3.27 13.05
CA LEU A 13 -7.65 -3.65 13.27
C LEU A 13 -7.33 -5.02 12.63
N ILE A 14 -8.22 -6.00 12.76
CA ILE A 14 -8.10 -7.30 12.08
C ILE A 14 -8.17 -7.13 10.56
N ILE A 15 -9.13 -6.35 10.04
CA ILE A 15 -9.26 -6.08 8.60
C ILE A 15 -7.99 -5.42 8.06
N MET A 16 -7.40 -4.49 8.80
CA MET A 16 -6.14 -3.83 8.44
C MET A 16 -4.96 -4.81 8.40
N ILE A 17 -4.81 -5.67 9.42
CA ILE A 17 -3.73 -6.68 9.45
C ILE A 17 -3.89 -7.64 8.27
N VAL A 18 -5.10 -8.13 8.03
CA VAL A 18 -5.40 -9.01 6.89
C VAL A 18 -5.12 -8.29 5.56
N GLY A 19 -5.53 -7.02 5.44
CA GLY A 19 -5.23 -6.18 4.29
C GLY A 19 -3.73 -6.05 4.02
N ASN A 20 -2.91 -5.81 5.06
CA ASN A 20 -1.45 -5.76 4.95
C ASN A 20 -0.83 -7.09 4.53
N VAL A 21 -1.40 -8.23 4.97
CA VAL A 21 -0.95 -9.55 4.52
C VAL A 21 -1.20 -9.73 3.03
N PHE A 22 -2.40 -9.40 2.55
CA PHE A 22 -2.72 -9.44 1.11
C PHE A 22 -1.89 -8.44 0.31
N LEU A 23 -1.67 -7.24 0.84
CA LEU A 23 -0.85 -6.21 0.19
C LEU A 23 0.60 -6.69 0.02
N GLY A 24 1.22 -7.18 1.10
CA GLY A 24 2.57 -7.74 1.05
C GLY A 24 2.67 -8.95 0.13
N MET A 25 1.65 -9.81 0.11
CA MET A 25 1.56 -10.91 -0.84
C MET A 25 1.52 -10.40 -2.29
N GLY A 26 0.69 -9.39 -2.61
CA GLY A 26 0.63 -8.77 -3.93
C GLY A 26 1.98 -8.21 -4.38
N ILE A 27 2.65 -7.43 -3.52
CA ILE A 27 3.98 -6.86 -3.80
C ILE A 27 5.01 -7.97 -4.06
N SER A 28 4.97 -9.07 -3.29
CA SER A 28 5.87 -10.21 -3.48
C SER A 28 5.65 -10.93 -4.81
N ILE A 29 4.39 -11.05 -5.25
CA ILE A 29 4.00 -11.65 -6.54
C ILE A 29 4.49 -10.76 -7.69
N PHE A 30 4.32 -9.44 -7.58
CA PHE A 30 4.89 -8.50 -8.54
C PHE A 30 6.41 -8.62 -8.61
N LYS A 31 7.08 -8.70 -7.46
CA LYS A 31 8.54 -8.87 -7.41
C LYS A 31 8.97 -10.17 -8.09
N LEU A 32 8.24 -11.27 -7.88
CA LEU A 32 8.49 -12.56 -8.53
C LEU A 32 8.33 -12.49 -10.05
N SER A 33 7.40 -11.68 -10.57
CA SER A 33 7.17 -11.56 -12.00
C SER A 33 8.37 -10.98 -12.78
N GLY A 34 9.23 -10.19 -12.11
CA GLY A 34 10.35 -9.48 -12.75
C GLY A 34 9.94 -8.52 -13.87
N MET A 35 8.64 -8.18 -13.99
CA MET A 35 8.10 -7.31 -15.05
C MET A 35 7.86 -5.86 -14.60
N GLY A 36 8.42 -5.49 -13.46
CA GLY A 36 8.14 -4.23 -12.78
C GLY A 36 7.06 -4.37 -11.71
N ASN A 37 7.05 -3.40 -10.79
CA ASN A 37 6.19 -3.39 -9.61
C ASN A 37 5.30 -2.13 -9.59
N ASP A 38 4.48 -1.96 -8.56
CA ASP A 38 3.86 -0.66 -8.32
C ASP A 38 4.94 0.44 -8.18
N PRO A 39 4.66 1.69 -8.61
CA PRO A 39 5.68 2.74 -8.71
C PRO A 39 6.44 3.01 -7.41
N PHE A 40 5.73 2.94 -6.28
CA PHE A 40 6.31 3.15 -4.95
C PHE A 40 7.22 1.99 -4.55
N SER A 41 6.73 0.74 -4.58
CA SER A 41 7.56 -0.43 -4.27
C SER A 41 8.72 -0.58 -5.25
N GLY A 42 8.51 -0.25 -6.53
CA GLY A 42 9.54 -0.24 -7.56
C GLY A 42 10.65 0.76 -7.26
N MET A 43 10.30 2.00 -6.89
CA MET A 43 11.25 3.01 -6.43
C MET A 43 12.04 2.53 -5.21
N VAL A 44 11.36 1.97 -4.21
CA VAL A 44 12.01 1.44 -2.99
C VAL A 44 12.96 0.29 -3.35
N MET A 45 12.57 -0.63 -4.24
CA MET A 45 13.45 -1.72 -4.69
C MET A 45 14.68 -1.19 -5.43
N ALA A 46 14.50 -0.26 -6.38
CA ALA A 46 15.59 0.31 -7.17
C ALA A 46 16.61 1.08 -6.30
N LEU A 47 16.11 1.90 -5.37
CA LEU A 47 16.95 2.64 -4.43
C LEU A 47 17.64 1.70 -3.43
N ALA A 48 16.95 0.65 -2.97
CA ALA A 48 17.55 -0.36 -2.10
C ALA A 48 18.71 -1.08 -2.79
N GLU A 49 18.57 -1.42 -4.07
CA GLU A 49 19.64 -2.03 -4.88
C GLU A 49 20.83 -1.08 -5.08
N CYS A 50 20.57 0.20 -5.34
CA CYS A 50 21.62 1.23 -5.46
C CYS A 50 22.47 1.38 -4.17
N ILE A 51 21.84 1.20 -3.00
CA ILE A 51 22.49 1.35 -1.69
C ILE A 51 23.03 -0.01 -1.18
N GLY A 52 22.68 -1.12 -1.82
CA GLY A 52 23.05 -2.47 -1.39
C GLY A 52 22.32 -2.93 -0.13
N MET A 53 21.13 -2.39 0.14
CA MET A 53 20.28 -2.78 1.27
C MET A 53 19.17 -3.74 0.85
N THR A 54 18.68 -4.54 1.80
CA THR A 54 17.50 -5.37 1.56
C THR A 54 16.26 -4.49 1.42
N TYR A 55 15.34 -4.90 0.54
CA TYR A 55 14.07 -4.22 0.30
C TYR A 55 13.32 -3.90 1.60
N ALA A 56 13.21 -4.88 2.52
CA ALA A 56 12.52 -4.69 3.79
C ALA A 56 13.17 -3.58 4.64
N ASN A 57 14.49 -3.57 4.76
CA ASN A 57 15.19 -2.59 5.59
C ASN A 57 15.10 -1.18 4.98
N PHE A 58 15.24 -1.07 3.66
CA PHE A 58 15.13 0.21 2.98
C PHE A 58 13.70 0.76 3.01
N LEU A 59 12.69 -0.10 2.85
CA LEU A 59 11.28 0.28 2.99
C LEU A 59 10.99 0.81 4.40
N ILE A 60 11.51 0.16 5.44
CA ILE A 60 11.37 0.63 6.82
C ILE A 60 12.03 1.99 6.99
N LEU A 61 13.25 2.17 6.48
CA LEU A 61 13.98 3.43 6.59
C LEU A 61 13.25 4.58 5.88
N LEU A 62 12.76 4.34 4.66
CA LEU A 62 11.99 5.32 3.90
C LEU A 62 10.66 5.64 4.59
N ASN A 63 9.96 4.63 5.11
CA ASN A 63 8.76 4.85 5.91
C ASN A 63 9.04 5.63 7.20
N LEU A 64 10.20 5.43 7.84
CA LEU A 64 10.62 6.18 9.02
C LEU A 64 10.85 7.67 8.68
N VAL A 65 11.48 7.96 7.54
CA VAL A 65 11.65 9.33 7.04
C VAL A 65 10.29 9.97 6.73
N LEU A 66 9.42 9.27 6.00
CA LEU A 66 8.06 9.75 5.72
C LEU A 66 7.24 9.96 6.99
N PHE A 67 7.40 9.08 7.98
CA PHE A 67 6.74 9.18 9.27
C PHE A 67 7.18 10.44 10.04
N VAL A 68 8.47 10.80 10.00
CA VAL A 68 8.95 12.06 10.60
C VAL A 68 8.32 13.28 9.92
N ILE A 69 8.23 13.27 8.58
CA ILE A 69 7.60 14.34 7.80
C ILE A 69 6.10 14.45 8.14
N GLU A 70 5.41 13.31 8.23
CA GLU A 70 4.00 13.23 8.59
C GLU A 70 3.77 13.71 10.04
N PHE A 71 4.68 13.38 10.96
CA PHE A 71 4.61 13.84 12.35
C PHE A 71 4.72 15.36 12.49
N ILE A 72 5.41 16.01 11.55
CA ILE A 72 5.52 17.47 11.48
C ILE A 72 4.30 18.08 10.77
N THR A 73 3.83 17.46 9.69
CA THR A 73 2.84 18.06 8.76
C THR A 73 1.39 17.70 9.08
N GLY A 74 1.12 16.54 9.67
CA GLY A 74 -0.22 15.95 9.69
C GLY A 74 -0.43 14.90 10.77
N ARG A 75 -0.18 15.25 12.05
CA ARG A 75 -0.33 14.37 13.23
C ARG A 75 -1.69 13.66 13.35
N ARG A 76 -2.72 14.12 12.63
CA ARG A 76 -4.07 13.54 12.65
C ARG A 76 -4.18 12.15 11.99
N PHE A 77 -3.25 11.79 11.11
CA PHE A 77 -3.28 10.53 10.36
C PHE A 77 -2.44 9.40 10.99
N ILE A 78 -1.67 9.75 12.04
CA ILE A 78 -0.79 8.82 12.74
C ILE A 78 -1.62 7.93 13.66
N GLY A 79 -1.76 6.67 13.27
CA GLY A 79 -2.42 5.63 14.04
C GLY A 79 -1.51 4.42 14.32
N ALA A 80 -2.02 3.46 15.10
CA ALA A 80 -1.32 2.18 15.29
C ALA A 80 -1.10 1.45 13.97
N GLY A 81 -1.99 1.65 12.98
CA GLY A 81 -1.86 1.06 11.65
C GLY A 81 -0.67 1.54 10.84
N THR A 82 -0.25 2.80 11.02
CA THR A 82 0.90 3.39 10.35
C THR A 82 2.19 2.67 10.73
N PHE A 83 2.38 2.38 12.03
CA PHE A 83 3.54 1.62 12.53
C PHE A 83 3.54 0.17 12.06
N VAL A 84 2.38 -0.49 12.14
CA VAL A 84 2.24 -1.88 11.68
C VAL A 84 2.57 -1.95 10.20
N ASN A 85 2.03 -1.06 9.36
CA ASN A 85 2.30 -1.08 7.94
C ASN A 85 3.76 -0.73 7.62
N ALA A 86 4.30 0.33 8.25
CA ALA A 86 5.68 0.78 8.03
C ALA A 86 6.72 -0.31 8.29
N ILE A 87 6.47 -1.18 9.29
CA ILE A 87 7.39 -2.23 9.72
C ILE A 87 7.01 -3.60 9.13
N LEU A 88 5.77 -4.09 9.33
CA LEU A 88 5.39 -5.44 8.92
C LEU A 88 5.39 -5.60 7.40
N LEU A 89 5.02 -4.59 6.62
CA LEU A 89 4.78 -4.77 5.18
C LEU A 89 6.03 -5.27 4.45
N GLY A 90 7.19 -4.70 4.76
CA GLY A 90 8.47 -5.11 4.16
C GLY A 90 8.83 -6.56 4.49
N TYR A 91 8.63 -6.97 5.75
CA TYR A 91 8.89 -8.35 6.20
C TYR A 91 7.89 -9.34 5.60
N ILE A 92 6.60 -9.01 5.58
CA ILE A 92 5.55 -9.83 4.97
C ILE A 92 5.87 -10.05 3.49
N ALA A 93 6.15 -8.98 2.74
CA ALA A 93 6.48 -9.07 1.32
C ALA A 93 7.73 -9.93 1.07
N THR A 94 8.75 -9.79 1.92
CA THR A 94 9.99 -10.59 1.82
C THR A 94 9.74 -12.06 2.14
N PHE A 95 8.95 -12.35 3.18
CA PHE A 95 8.58 -13.72 3.56
C PHE A 95 7.81 -14.43 2.45
N PHE A 96 6.77 -13.77 1.91
CA PHE A 96 6.01 -14.33 0.80
C PHE A 96 6.88 -14.48 -0.45
N TYR A 97 7.72 -13.52 -0.77
CA TYR A 97 8.62 -13.61 -1.92
C TYR A 97 9.53 -14.85 -1.85
N ASN A 98 10.17 -15.09 -0.70
CA ASN A 98 10.98 -16.29 -0.49
C ASN A 98 10.15 -17.57 -0.56
N THR A 99 8.92 -17.55 -0.05
CA THR A 99 8.00 -18.69 -0.12
C THR A 99 7.62 -19.01 -1.57
N TRP A 100 7.27 -18.00 -2.37
CA TRP A 100 6.92 -18.17 -3.77
C TRP A 100 8.09 -18.64 -4.60
N LEU A 101 9.29 -18.09 -4.37
CA LEU A 101 10.53 -18.55 -5.00
C LEU A 101 10.77 -20.04 -4.74
N ASN A 102 10.62 -20.48 -3.50
CA ASN A 102 10.82 -21.89 -3.15
C ASN A 102 9.74 -22.82 -3.72
N LEU A 103 8.51 -22.32 -3.88
CA LEU A 103 7.36 -23.15 -4.28
C LEU A 103 7.16 -23.20 -5.81
N LEU A 104 7.27 -22.05 -6.48
CA LEU A 104 6.98 -21.87 -7.92
C LEU A 104 8.25 -21.76 -8.77
N GLY A 105 9.40 -21.42 -8.16
CA GLY A 105 10.62 -21.09 -8.88
C GLY A 105 10.53 -19.75 -9.64
N GLU A 106 11.62 -19.37 -10.30
CA GLU A 106 11.63 -18.16 -11.13
C GLU A 106 10.88 -18.39 -12.44
N PRO A 107 9.89 -17.55 -12.79
CA PRO A 107 9.15 -17.69 -14.04
C PRO A 107 10.06 -17.37 -15.24
N GLN A 108 10.32 -18.39 -16.05
CA GLN A 108 11.17 -18.26 -17.25
C GLN A 108 10.38 -17.81 -18.49
N LEU A 109 9.08 -18.13 -18.56
CA LEU A 109 8.24 -17.84 -19.72
C LEU A 109 7.49 -16.50 -19.56
N LEU A 110 7.45 -15.70 -20.64
CA LEU A 110 6.74 -14.42 -20.68
C LEU A 110 5.26 -14.54 -20.29
N TRP A 111 4.54 -15.55 -20.80
CA TRP A 111 3.13 -15.76 -20.46
C TRP A 111 2.90 -16.01 -18.96
N GLN A 112 3.80 -16.76 -18.30
CA GLN A 112 3.72 -16.99 -16.85
C GLN A 112 3.87 -15.68 -16.08
N ARG A 113 4.84 -14.86 -16.46
CA ARG A 113 5.06 -13.54 -15.85
C ARG A 113 3.85 -12.62 -16.00
N VAL A 114 3.20 -12.60 -17.16
CA VAL A 114 1.96 -11.81 -17.38
C VAL A 114 0.82 -12.27 -16.47
N ILE A 115 0.62 -13.58 -16.33
CA ILE A 115 -0.41 -14.13 -15.43
C ILE A 115 -0.10 -13.78 -13.97
N ILE A 116 1.16 -13.89 -13.56
CA ILE A 116 1.63 -13.53 -12.22
C ILE A 116 1.37 -12.05 -11.95
N VAL A 117 1.69 -11.15 -12.90
CA VAL A 117 1.37 -9.72 -12.79
C VAL A 117 -0.14 -9.51 -12.61
N ALA A 118 -0.98 -10.14 -13.44
CA ALA A 118 -2.42 -9.98 -13.36
C ALA A 118 -2.98 -10.41 -11.98
N ILE A 119 -2.50 -11.53 -11.45
CA ILE A 119 -2.85 -11.99 -10.09
C ILE A 119 -2.34 -10.98 -9.04
N GLY A 120 -1.10 -10.51 -9.19
CA GLY A 120 -0.50 -9.51 -8.31
C GLY A 120 -1.32 -8.23 -8.22
N VAL A 121 -1.83 -7.72 -9.35
CA VAL A 121 -2.70 -6.53 -9.41
C VAL A 121 -3.97 -6.76 -8.60
N VAL A 122 -4.64 -7.90 -8.77
CA VAL A 122 -5.90 -8.21 -8.08
C VAL A 122 -5.68 -8.34 -6.58
N VAL A 123 -4.67 -9.11 -6.17
CA VAL A 123 -4.33 -9.35 -4.76
C VAL A 123 -3.87 -8.06 -4.08
N CYS A 124 -3.02 -7.27 -4.75
CA CYS A 124 -2.56 -5.97 -4.26
C CYS A 124 -3.74 -4.99 -4.12
N SER A 125 -4.59 -4.86 -5.13
CA SER A 125 -5.78 -3.98 -5.08
C SER A 125 -6.73 -4.35 -3.94
N PHE A 126 -6.93 -5.64 -3.70
CA PHE A 126 -7.74 -6.13 -2.61
C PHE A 126 -7.13 -5.79 -1.24
N GLY A 127 -5.82 -6.00 -1.08
CA GLY A 127 -5.08 -5.62 0.13
C GLY A 127 -5.12 -4.11 0.39
N VAL A 128 -4.87 -3.28 -0.64
CA VAL A 128 -4.94 -1.82 -0.55
C VAL A 128 -6.33 -1.36 -0.12
N SER A 129 -7.39 -1.91 -0.75
CA SER A 129 -8.77 -1.59 -0.40
C SER A 129 -9.06 -1.90 1.07
N MET A 130 -8.74 -3.11 1.55
CA MET A 130 -8.99 -3.49 2.95
C MET A 130 -8.23 -2.62 3.96
N TYR A 131 -6.97 -2.31 3.69
CA TYR A 131 -6.17 -1.46 4.58
C TYR A 131 -6.67 -0.01 4.58
N GLN A 132 -6.96 0.59 3.41
CA GLN A 132 -7.39 1.98 3.31
C GLN A 132 -8.75 2.23 3.95
N THR A 133 -9.74 1.37 3.70
CA THR A 133 -11.10 1.57 4.25
C THR A 133 -11.17 1.30 5.76
N SER A 134 -10.17 0.60 6.34
CA SER A 134 -10.17 0.28 7.78
C SER A 134 -9.98 1.52 8.68
N ASP A 135 -9.39 2.61 8.17
CA ASP A 135 -9.26 3.90 8.85
C ASP A 135 -8.62 3.82 10.27
N VAL A 136 -7.76 2.82 10.50
CA VAL A 136 -7.04 2.60 11.79
C VAL A 136 -5.67 3.29 11.82
N GLY A 137 -5.39 4.11 10.81
CA GLY A 137 -4.09 4.73 10.55
C GLY A 137 -3.65 4.41 9.12
N VAL A 138 -3.26 5.45 8.39
CA VAL A 138 -2.88 5.35 6.98
C VAL A 138 -1.36 5.20 6.88
N ALA A 139 -0.84 4.50 5.88
CA ALA A 139 0.59 4.40 5.65
C ALA A 139 1.20 5.81 5.46
N PRO A 140 2.44 6.08 5.91
CA PRO A 140 3.05 7.41 5.78
C PRO A 140 3.10 7.95 4.34
N TYR A 141 3.22 7.05 3.38
CA TYR A 141 3.16 7.37 1.95
C TYR A 141 1.75 7.75 1.50
N ASP A 142 0.74 6.94 1.87
CA ASP A 142 -0.64 7.20 1.51
C ASP A 142 -1.20 8.42 2.28
N SER A 143 -0.75 8.67 3.51
CA SER A 143 -1.13 9.87 4.26
C SER A 143 -0.54 11.13 3.63
N LEU A 144 0.65 11.08 3.04
CA LEU A 144 1.18 12.18 2.22
C LEU A 144 0.21 12.51 1.05
N SER A 145 -0.31 11.48 0.38
CA SER A 145 -1.27 11.66 -0.72
C SER A 145 -2.63 12.18 -0.25
N LEU A 146 -3.05 11.84 0.98
CA LEU A 146 -4.24 12.40 1.63
C LEU A 146 -4.03 13.85 2.10
N ILE A 147 -2.87 14.18 2.66
CA ILE A 147 -2.52 15.54 3.10
C ILE A 147 -2.49 16.50 1.90
N MET A 148 -1.97 16.06 0.74
CA MET A 148 -2.05 16.86 -0.49
C MET A 148 -3.51 17.06 -0.95
N ARG A 149 -4.35 16.04 -0.84
CA ARG A 149 -5.79 16.14 -1.13
C ARG A 149 -6.51 17.13 -0.20
N ASP A 150 -6.15 17.17 1.09
CA ASP A 150 -6.74 18.12 2.04
C ASP A 150 -6.36 19.57 1.73
N ASN A 151 -5.14 19.80 1.22
CA ASN A 151 -4.70 21.13 0.80
C ASN A 151 -5.25 21.55 -0.59
N PHE A 152 -5.64 20.60 -1.44
CA PHE A 152 -6.23 20.86 -2.76
C PHE A 152 -7.55 20.09 -3.00
N PRO A 153 -8.66 20.52 -2.36
CA PRO A 153 -9.95 19.81 -2.40
C PRO A 153 -10.64 19.80 -3.78
N ARG A 154 -10.13 20.54 -4.77
CA ARG A 154 -10.69 20.60 -6.14
C ARG A 154 -10.21 19.47 -7.07
N ILE A 155 -9.18 18.72 -6.68
CA ILE A 155 -8.55 17.71 -7.54
C ILE A 155 -8.79 16.32 -6.96
N SER A 156 -9.36 15.40 -7.76
CA SER A 156 -9.67 14.04 -7.33
C SER A 156 -8.42 13.31 -6.80
N TYR A 157 -8.60 12.45 -5.78
CA TYR A 157 -7.55 11.60 -5.19
C TYR A 157 -6.72 10.85 -6.26
N PHE A 158 -7.37 10.47 -7.35
CA PHE A 158 -6.75 9.83 -8.50
C PHE A 158 -5.60 10.64 -9.11
N TRP A 159 -5.76 11.96 -9.27
CA TRP A 159 -4.75 12.83 -9.90
C TRP A 159 -3.54 13.07 -9.00
N HIS A 160 -3.75 13.21 -7.69
CA HIS A 160 -2.66 13.31 -6.72
C HIS A 160 -1.86 12.01 -6.67
N ARG A 161 -2.54 10.87 -6.61
CA ARG A 161 -1.90 9.55 -6.62
C ARG A 161 -1.15 9.30 -7.93
N MET A 162 -1.72 9.70 -9.06
CA MET A 162 -1.05 9.57 -10.36
C MET A 162 0.20 10.46 -10.47
N PHE A 163 0.20 11.66 -9.86
CA PHE A 163 1.39 12.52 -9.81
C PHE A 163 2.48 11.94 -8.90
N THR A 164 2.13 11.49 -7.70
CA THR A 164 3.10 10.83 -6.79
C THR A 164 3.64 9.54 -7.39
N ASP A 165 2.78 8.77 -8.06
CA ASP A 165 3.17 7.53 -8.73
C ASP A 165 4.07 7.83 -9.95
N ALA A 166 3.81 8.90 -10.70
CA ALA A 166 4.67 9.35 -11.78
C ALA A 166 6.05 9.82 -11.28
N LEU A 167 6.10 10.52 -10.15
CA LEU A 167 7.37 10.90 -9.50
C LEU A 167 8.13 9.67 -9.00
N CYS A 168 7.45 8.72 -8.35
CA CYS A 168 8.09 7.48 -7.90
C CYS A 168 8.60 6.66 -9.09
N ALA A 169 7.82 6.57 -10.17
CA ALA A 169 8.25 5.93 -11.40
C ALA A 169 9.47 6.63 -12.00
N LEU A 170 9.52 7.96 -12.03
CA LEU A 170 10.68 8.70 -12.52
C LEU A 170 11.93 8.41 -11.66
N ILE A 171 11.80 8.41 -10.34
CA ILE A 171 12.93 8.10 -9.42
C ILE A 171 13.36 6.63 -9.62
N CYS A 172 12.41 5.70 -9.75
CA CYS A 172 12.69 4.31 -10.07
C CYS A 172 13.50 4.19 -11.38
N PHE A 173 13.10 4.90 -12.43
CA PHE A 173 13.80 4.91 -13.72
C PHE A 173 15.24 5.40 -13.58
N LEU A 174 15.42 6.53 -12.88
CA LEU A 174 16.74 7.14 -12.66
C LEU A 174 17.64 6.27 -11.78
N ALA A 175 17.05 5.52 -10.83
CA ALA A 175 17.76 4.56 -9.99
C ALA A 175 18.05 3.22 -10.71
N GLY A 176 17.72 3.09 -12.00
CA GLY A 176 17.95 1.86 -12.77
C GLY A 176 16.95 0.74 -12.48
N GLY A 177 15.82 1.07 -11.85
CA GLY A 177 14.76 0.12 -11.53
C GLY A 177 13.96 -0.35 -12.74
N ILE A 178 13.34 -1.51 -12.59
CA ILE A 178 12.54 -2.14 -13.65
C ILE A 178 11.17 -1.47 -13.76
N ILE A 179 11.00 -0.65 -14.80
CA ILE A 179 9.70 -0.12 -15.22
C ILE A 179 9.25 -0.90 -16.44
N GLY A 180 8.38 -1.87 -16.21
CA GLY A 180 7.87 -2.75 -17.27
C GLY A 180 6.35 -2.77 -17.33
N LEU A 181 5.82 -3.82 -17.97
CA LEU A 181 4.38 -4.04 -18.09
C LEU A 181 3.70 -4.13 -16.72
N GLY A 182 4.36 -4.66 -15.69
CA GLY A 182 3.83 -4.69 -14.33
C GLY A 182 3.56 -3.30 -13.76
N THR A 183 4.43 -2.33 -14.04
CA THR A 183 4.27 -0.93 -13.59
C THR A 183 3.20 -0.19 -14.38
N LEU A 184 3.11 -0.43 -15.69
CA LEU A 184 2.02 0.13 -16.49
C LEU A 184 0.65 -0.39 -16.04
N VAL A 185 0.53 -1.72 -15.90
CA VAL A 185 -0.72 -2.34 -15.45
C VAL A 185 -1.07 -1.92 -14.03
N SER A 186 -0.08 -1.70 -13.15
CA SER A 186 -0.36 -1.23 -11.79
C SER A 186 -0.86 0.22 -11.80
N VAL A 187 -0.24 1.14 -12.53
CA VAL A 187 -0.68 2.55 -12.63
C VAL A 187 -2.09 2.67 -13.19
N PHE A 188 -2.40 1.97 -14.29
CA PHE A 188 -3.72 2.05 -14.92
C PHE A 188 -4.78 1.17 -14.24
N GLY A 189 -4.38 0.01 -13.72
CA GLY A 189 -5.28 -1.02 -13.20
C GLY A 189 -5.58 -0.89 -11.71
N LEU A 190 -4.60 -0.52 -10.87
CA LEU A 190 -4.81 -0.44 -9.42
C LEU A 190 -5.92 0.55 -9.08
N GLY A 191 -5.93 1.75 -9.67
CA GLY A 191 -6.92 2.79 -9.33
C GLY A 191 -8.38 2.33 -9.44
N PRO A 192 -8.86 1.92 -10.64
CA PRO A 192 -10.22 1.45 -10.83
C PRO A 192 -10.55 0.19 -10.03
N ILE A 193 -9.61 -0.75 -9.93
CA ILE A 193 -9.83 -2.04 -9.25
C ILE A 193 -9.91 -1.84 -7.74
N ILE A 194 -9.07 -0.99 -7.15
CA ILE A 194 -9.15 -0.61 -5.73
C ILE A 194 -10.52 0.02 -5.44
N HIS A 195 -10.97 0.95 -6.29
CA HIS A 195 -12.28 1.59 -6.11
C HIS A 195 -13.43 0.57 -6.20
N PHE A 196 -13.35 -0.38 -7.13
CA PHE A 196 -14.33 -1.47 -7.23
C PHE A 196 -14.39 -2.33 -5.95
N PHE A 197 -13.23 -2.76 -5.44
CA PHE A 197 -13.17 -3.54 -4.19
C PHE A 197 -13.59 -2.74 -2.96
N ASP A 198 -13.23 -1.45 -2.89
CA ASP A 198 -13.62 -0.56 -1.79
C ASP A 198 -15.15 -0.44 -1.71
N VAL A 199 -15.79 -0.11 -2.84
CA VAL A 199 -17.24 0.08 -2.89
C VAL A 199 -17.99 -1.24 -2.70
N ASN A 200 -17.53 -2.31 -3.34
CA ASN A 200 -18.34 -3.52 -3.46
C ASN A 200 -18.09 -4.54 -2.35
N PHE A 201 -16.88 -4.55 -1.75
CA PHE A 201 -16.46 -5.52 -0.74
C PHE A 201 -16.20 -4.86 0.61
N THR A 202 -15.24 -3.95 0.67
CA THR A 202 -14.71 -3.46 1.95
C THR A 202 -15.72 -2.59 2.70
N LYS A 203 -16.41 -1.67 2.00
CA LYS A 203 -17.52 -0.89 2.58
C LYS A 203 -18.67 -1.76 3.08
N LYS A 204 -19.01 -2.85 2.38
CA LYS A 204 -20.04 -3.81 2.84
C LYS A 204 -19.59 -4.61 4.06
N LEU A 205 -18.32 -5.01 4.10
CA LEU A 205 -17.73 -5.71 5.26
C LEU A 205 -17.74 -4.83 6.51
N LEU A 206 -17.40 -3.55 6.36
CA LEU A 206 -17.39 -2.56 7.44
C LEU A 206 -18.81 -2.12 7.85
N ALA A 207 -19.74 -2.01 6.91
CA ALA A 207 -21.16 -1.75 7.20
C ALA A 207 -21.84 -2.89 7.99
N LYS A 208 -21.27 -4.10 7.99
CA LYS A 208 -21.69 -5.25 8.82
C LYS A 208 -21.01 -5.28 10.20
N GLY A 209 -20.18 -4.28 10.53
CA GLY A 209 -19.66 -4.02 11.87
C GLY A 209 -20.61 -3.13 12.68
N PRO A 210 -20.45 -3.04 14.03
CA PRO A 210 -21.21 -2.08 14.81
C PRO A 210 -20.99 -0.70 14.19
N LYS A 211 -22.07 0.03 13.91
CA LYS A 211 -21.97 1.44 13.50
C LYS A 211 -21.14 2.16 14.57
N ALA A 212 -19.94 2.60 14.22
CA ALA A 212 -19.28 3.64 15.00
C ALA A 212 -20.26 4.82 14.99
N ASN A 213 -20.79 5.11 16.17
CA ASN A 213 -21.89 6.03 16.39
C ASN A 213 -21.55 7.37 15.74
N ASN A 214 -22.28 7.71 14.68
CA ASN A 214 -22.10 8.94 13.93
C ASN A 214 -22.88 10.08 14.63
N ASP A 215 -22.69 10.19 15.95
CA ASP A 215 -23.31 11.21 16.79
C ASP A 215 -22.21 12.11 17.34
N SER A 216 -21.88 13.18 16.61
CA SER A 216 -21.44 14.51 17.09
C SER A 216 -20.56 15.26 16.09
N ILE A 217 -21.06 15.48 14.86
CA ILE A 217 -20.77 16.74 14.15
C ILE A 217 -22.10 17.28 13.60
N SER A 218 -23.03 17.51 14.51
CA SER A 218 -24.01 18.59 14.42
C SER A 218 -23.77 19.47 15.64
N MET A 219 -23.90 20.78 15.47
CA MET A 219 -23.58 21.87 16.41
C MET A 219 -22.08 22.20 16.38
N THR A 220 -21.64 23.33 15.83
CA THR A 220 -22.23 24.69 15.74
C THR A 220 -21.65 25.44 14.55
#